data_AF-A0A9D1X2L1-F1
#
_entry.id   AF-A0A9D1X2L1-F1
#
_cell.length_a   1.000
_cell.length_b   1.000
_cell.length_c   1.000
_cell.angle_alpha   90.00
_cell.angle_beta   90.00
_cell.angle_gamma   90.00
#
_symmetry.space_group_name_H-M   'P 1'
#
loop_
_entity.id
_entity.type
_entity.pdbx_description
1 polymer ?
#
loop_
_entity_poly.entity_id
_entity_poly.type
_entity_poly.pdbx_seq_one_letter_code
_entity_poly.pdbx_strand_id
1 'polypeptide(L)'
;MDQITTFMDTHLADSRRYPDDKIMTKTMINNYTKNHLLPPSVKKKYSREHLFLLLLIYRLKNMLSITDIQSILEPLTTEYFPASEESGLTLKEIYDKLLAQTSERHPGIEEQIYADWEASRDSFASSPLSPEDAGYLDDLVFIYRLCYDIYVRKQAIEKIIDRRRTKSAPADKKSKKGGKTGKTE
;
A
#
# COMPACT_ATOMS: atom_id res chain seq x y z
N MET A 1 -22.99 -5.61 -1.91
CA MET A 1 -21.82 -6.41 -1.47
C MET A 1 -21.35 -7.34 -2.57
N ASP A 2 -22.17 -8.28 -3.05
CA ASP A 2 -21.81 -9.15 -4.17
C ASP A 2 -21.37 -8.37 -5.42
N GLN A 3 -22.03 -7.26 -5.72
CA GLN A 3 -21.67 -6.38 -6.83
C GLN A 3 -20.19 -5.94 -6.83
N ILE A 4 -19.60 -5.60 -5.67
CA ILE A 4 -18.20 -5.16 -5.64
C ILE A 4 -17.26 -6.32 -5.84
N THR A 5 -17.48 -7.43 -5.12
CA THR A 5 -16.59 -8.58 -5.24
C THR A 5 -16.58 -9.08 -6.67
N THR A 6 -17.75 -9.16 -7.32
CA THR A 6 -17.85 -9.49 -8.74
C THR A 6 -17.11 -8.48 -9.62
N PHE A 7 -17.29 -7.16 -9.42
CA PHE A 7 -16.57 -6.14 -10.18
C PHE A 7 -15.04 -6.27 -10.04
N MET A 8 -14.54 -6.39 -8.81
CA MET A 8 -13.11 -6.51 -8.52
C MET A 8 -12.56 -7.81 -9.10
N ASP A 9 -13.26 -8.94 -8.94
CA ASP A 9 -12.87 -10.23 -9.50
C ASP A 9 -12.82 -10.19 -11.03
N THR A 10 -13.76 -9.51 -11.68
CA THR A 10 -13.84 -9.43 -13.14
C THR A 10 -12.68 -8.60 -13.72
N HIS A 11 -12.34 -7.48 -13.09
CA HIS A 11 -11.36 -6.52 -13.64
C HIS A 11 -9.94 -6.68 -13.11
N LEU A 12 -9.75 -7.44 -12.04
CA LEU A 12 -8.42 -7.70 -11.45
C LEU A 12 -8.03 -9.18 -11.53
N ALA A 13 -8.84 -10.04 -12.17
CA ALA A 13 -8.58 -11.49 -12.25
C ALA A 13 -7.13 -11.80 -12.68
N ASP A 14 -6.64 -11.07 -13.67
CA ASP A 14 -5.33 -11.25 -14.29
C ASP A 14 -4.18 -10.72 -13.42
N SER A 15 -4.47 -9.96 -12.36
CA SER A 15 -3.43 -9.51 -11.42
C SER A 15 -3.14 -10.53 -10.31
N ARG A 16 -3.77 -11.72 -10.35
CA ARG A 16 -3.50 -12.81 -9.41
C ARG A 16 -2.29 -13.62 -9.85
N ARG A 17 -1.52 -14.10 -8.88
CA ARG A 17 -0.44 -15.06 -9.15
C ARG A 17 -1.00 -16.46 -9.37
N TYR A 18 -2.00 -16.85 -8.58
CA TYR A 18 -2.67 -18.14 -8.69
C TYR A 18 -4.18 -17.97 -8.88
N PRO A 19 -4.86 -18.86 -9.62
CA PRO A 19 -6.31 -18.76 -9.87
C PRO A 19 -7.16 -18.70 -8.59
N ASP A 20 -6.72 -19.40 -7.54
CA ASP A 20 -7.42 -19.49 -6.25
C ASP A 20 -7.17 -18.29 -5.32
N ASP A 21 -6.26 -17.38 -5.68
CA ASP A 21 -6.00 -16.18 -4.90
C ASP A 21 -7.25 -15.30 -4.87
N LYS A 22 -7.58 -14.82 -3.67
CA LYS A 22 -8.77 -13.97 -3.48
C LYS A 22 -8.38 -12.51 -3.63
N ILE A 23 -8.99 -11.83 -4.60
CA ILE A 23 -8.80 -10.38 -4.80
C ILE A 23 -9.35 -9.64 -3.59
N MET A 24 -10.63 -9.88 -3.30
CA MET A 24 -11.29 -9.31 -2.14
C MET A 24 -12.50 -10.17 -1.74
N THR A 25 -12.74 -10.31 -0.45
CA THR A 25 -13.88 -11.06 0.08
C THR A 25 -14.82 -10.11 0.81
N LYS A 26 -16.08 -10.54 0.99
CA LYS A 26 -17.06 -9.83 1.81
C LYS A 26 -16.52 -9.51 3.20
N THR A 27 -15.80 -10.46 3.81
CA THR A 27 -15.16 -10.28 5.12
C THR A 27 -14.08 -9.22 5.08
N MET A 28 -13.21 -9.20 4.05
CA MET A 28 -12.20 -8.15 3.90
C MET A 28 -12.83 -6.75 3.80
N ILE A 29 -13.86 -6.58 2.96
CA ILE A 29 -14.56 -5.28 2.79
C ILE A 29 -15.17 -4.83 4.12
N ASN A 30 -15.88 -5.75 4.80
CA ASN A 30 -16.46 -5.46 6.11
C ASN A 30 -15.38 -5.06 7.14
N ASN A 31 -14.22 -5.71 7.11
CA ASN A 31 -13.10 -5.36 7.98
C ASN A 31 -12.55 -3.98 7.64
N TYR A 32 -12.47 -3.59 6.37
CA TYR A 32 -12.06 -2.24 5.98
C TYR A 32 -13.04 -1.17 6.49
N THR A 33 -14.34 -1.43 6.42
CA THR A 33 -15.33 -0.52 7.01
C THR A 33 -15.22 -0.43 8.53
N LYS A 34 -15.03 -1.56 9.22
CA LYS A 34 -14.88 -1.59 10.68
C LYS A 34 -13.61 -0.90 11.19
N ASN A 35 -12.52 -0.96 10.41
CA ASN A 35 -11.24 -0.31 10.74
C ASN A 35 -11.14 1.11 10.16
N HIS A 36 -12.27 1.73 9.77
CA HIS A 36 -12.32 3.10 9.26
C HIS A 36 -11.46 3.38 8.02
N LEU A 37 -11.15 2.34 7.23
CA LEU A 37 -10.43 2.46 5.96
C LEU A 37 -11.34 2.75 4.78
N LEU A 38 -12.61 2.40 4.93
CA LEU A 38 -13.62 2.52 3.90
C LEU A 38 -14.92 3.05 4.54
N PRO A 39 -15.47 4.17 4.09
CA PRO A 39 -16.78 4.63 4.51
C PRO A 39 -17.85 3.53 4.33
N PRO A 40 -18.88 3.48 5.21
CA PRO A 40 -19.91 2.45 5.12
C PRO A 40 -20.78 2.64 3.87
N SER A 41 -21.24 1.54 3.28
CA SER A 41 -22.14 1.58 2.13
C SER A 41 -23.45 2.30 2.44
N VAL A 42 -23.96 3.09 1.50
CA VAL A 42 -25.26 3.78 1.64
C VAL A 42 -26.36 2.89 1.06
N LYS A 43 -27.33 2.46 1.88
CA LYS A 43 -28.41 1.54 1.46
C LYS A 43 -27.88 0.27 0.75
N LYS A 44 -26.78 -0.30 1.26
CA LYS A 44 -26.05 -1.46 0.69
C LYS A 44 -25.42 -1.22 -0.70
N LYS A 45 -25.39 0.03 -1.18
CA LYS A 45 -24.76 0.44 -2.43
C LYS A 45 -23.41 1.08 -2.16
N TYR A 46 -22.49 0.80 -3.06
CA TYR A 46 -21.14 1.35 -3.06
C TYR A 46 -20.99 2.27 -4.25
N SER A 47 -20.48 3.47 -3.99
CA SER A 47 -20.26 4.50 -5.00
C SER A 47 -18.91 4.29 -5.72
N ARG A 48 -18.65 5.10 -6.74
CA ARG A 48 -17.38 5.09 -7.47
C ARG A 48 -16.21 5.46 -6.56
N GLU A 49 -16.43 6.35 -5.61
CA GLU A 49 -15.45 6.76 -4.60
C GLU A 49 -15.04 5.59 -3.71
N HIS A 50 -15.98 4.71 -3.35
CA HIS A 50 -15.65 3.48 -2.62
C HIS A 50 -14.74 2.58 -3.46
N LEU A 51 -14.95 2.50 -4.78
CA LEU A 51 -14.10 1.70 -5.66
C LEU A 51 -12.67 2.24 -5.72
N PHE A 52 -12.47 3.57 -5.78
CA PHE A 52 -11.12 4.16 -5.74
C PHE A 52 -10.38 3.79 -4.45
N LEU A 53 -11.05 3.92 -3.29
CA LEU A 53 -10.46 3.53 -2.00
C LEU A 53 -10.14 2.04 -1.95
N LEU A 54 -11.04 1.18 -2.42
CA LEU A 54 -10.83 -0.27 -2.46
C LEU A 54 -9.68 -0.68 -3.39
N LEU A 55 -9.51 0.00 -4.53
CA LEU A 55 -8.38 -0.20 -5.42
C LEU A 55 -7.06 0.20 -4.76
N LEU A 56 -7.03 1.33 -4.04
CA LEU A 56 -5.84 1.74 -3.27
C LEU A 56 -5.53 0.73 -2.16
N ILE A 57 -6.52 0.29 -1.38
CA ILE A 57 -6.32 -0.73 -0.34
C ILE A 57 -5.79 -2.03 -0.96
N TYR A 58 -6.36 -2.47 -2.09
CA TYR A 58 -5.92 -3.68 -2.79
C TYR A 58 -4.45 -3.60 -3.21
N ARG A 59 -3.99 -2.44 -3.71
CA ARG A 59 -2.59 -2.24 -4.10
C ARG A 59 -1.64 -2.18 -2.89
N LEU A 60 -2.06 -1.55 -1.79
CA LEU A 60 -1.19 -1.33 -0.63
C LEU A 60 -1.10 -2.51 0.34
N LYS A 61 -2.16 -3.34 0.45
CA LYS A 61 -2.26 -4.41 1.47
C LYS A 61 -1.15 -5.47 1.42
N ASN A 62 -0.52 -5.67 0.26
CA ASN A 62 0.55 -6.65 0.10
C ASN A 62 1.91 -6.13 0.60
N MET A 63 2.05 -4.81 0.79
CA MET A 63 3.31 -4.16 1.17
C MET A 63 3.26 -3.54 2.57
N LEU A 64 2.09 -3.04 2.97
CA LEU A 64 1.91 -2.24 4.19
C LEU A 64 0.96 -2.91 5.18
N SER A 65 1.18 -2.62 6.46
CA SER A 65 0.27 -3.06 7.52
C SER A 65 -1.08 -2.33 7.44
N ILE A 66 -2.12 -2.91 8.03
CA ILE A 66 -3.44 -2.29 8.05
C ILE A 66 -3.43 -0.91 8.73
N THR A 67 -2.63 -0.76 9.78
CA THR A 67 -2.45 0.49 10.54
C THR A 67 -1.76 1.57 9.71
N ASP A 68 -0.77 1.19 8.90
CA ASP A 68 -0.07 2.09 7.99
C ASP A 68 -0.99 2.57 6.86
N ILE A 69 -1.76 1.65 6.28
CA ILE A 69 -2.77 1.97 5.27
C ILE A 69 -3.80 2.93 5.85
N GLN A 70 -4.22 2.75 7.11
CA GLN A 70 -5.14 3.65 7.78
C GLN A 70 -4.57 5.05 7.91
N SER A 71 -3.32 5.16 8.38
CA SER A 71 -2.65 6.47 8.49
C SER A 71 -2.49 7.20 7.14
N ILE A 72 -2.41 6.46 6.03
CA ILE A 72 -2.31 7.04 4.68
C ILE A 72 -3.69 7.45 4.15
N LEU A 73 -4.70 6.60 4.32
CA LEU A 73 -6.01 6.78 3.70
C LEU A 73 -6.98 7.62 4.51
N GLU A 74 -6.81 7.76 5.82
CA GLU A 74 -7.72 8.52 6.69
C GLU A 74 -8.00 9.93 6.15
N PRO A 75 -7.00 10.76 5.76
CA PRO A 75 -7.26 12.07 5.17
C PRO A 75 -8.06 12.03 3.87
N LEU A 76 -7.92 10.96 3.07
CA LEU A 76 -8.73 10.77 1.86
C LEU A 76 -10.19 10.48 2.20
N THR A 77 -10.42 9.72 3.27
CA THR A 77 -11.77 9.38 3.71
C THR A 77 -12.47 10.49 4.49
N THR A 78 -11.73 11.42 5.12
CA THR A 78 -12.33 12.54 5.88
C THR A 78 -12.51 13.80 5.04
N GLU A 79 -11.53 14.17 4.21
CA GLU A 79 -11.53 15.46 3.51
C GLU A 79 -12.05 15.38 2.06
N TYR A 80 -12.00 14.19 1.45
CA TYR A 80 -12.27 13.99 0.03
C TYR A 80 -13.39 12.97 -0.24
N PHE A 81 -14.06 12.48 0.81
CA PHE A 81 -15.17 11.53 0.70
C PHE A 81 -16.41 11.99 1.51
N PRO A 82 -17.57 12.24 0.89
CA PRO A 82 -17.81 12.34 -0.56
C PRO A 82 -17.07 13.56 -1.14
N ALA A 83 -17.13 13.78 -2.47
CA ALA A 83 -16.45 14.92 -3.09
C ALA A 83 -16.77 16.23 -2.34
N SER A 84 -15.75 16.89 -1.78
CA SER A 84 -15.94 18.15 -1.07
C SER A 84 -15.97 19.29 -2.08
N GLU A 85 -17.06 20.06 -2.09
CA GLU A 85 -17.17 21.27 -2.92
C GLU A 85 -16.15 22.34 -2.49
N GLU A 86 -15.72 22.32 -1.23
CA GLU A 86 -14.76 23.28 -0.67
C GLU A 86 -13.31 23.06 -1.14
N SER A 87 -12.87 21.82 -1.34
CA SER A 87 -11.49 21.56 -1.78
C SER A 87 -11.29 21.75 -3.29
N GLY A 88 -12.39 21.73 -4.07
CA GLY A 88 -12.36 21.71 -5.53
C GLY A 88 -11.68 20.46 -6.13
N LEU A 89 -11.38 19.45 -5.32
CA LEU A 89 -10.64 18.25 -5.69
C LEU A 89 -11.44 16.99 -5.37
N THR A 90 -11.60 16.13 -6.36
CA THR A 90 -12.31 14.86 -6.25
C THR A 90 -11.35 13.68 -6.04
N LEU A 91 -11.83 12.60 -5.42
CA LEU A 91 -11.06 11.34 -5.33
C LEU A 91 -10.67 10.79 -6.71
N LYS A 92 -11.48 11.05 -7.75
CA LYS A 92 -11.14 10.66 -9.12
C LYS A 92 -9.89 11.38 -9.59
N GLU A 93 -9.81 12.71 -9.42
CA GLU A 93 -8.64 13.48 -9.86
C GLU A 93 -7.37 13.10 -9.10
N ILE A 94 -7.50 12.82 -7.79
CA ILE A 94 -6.40 12.28 -6.99
C ILE A 94 -5.95 10.93 -7.56
N TYR A 95 -6.89 10.03 -7.84
CA TYR A 95 -6.60 8.71 -8.36
C TYR A 95 -5.96 8.76 -9.76
N ASP A 96 -6.51 9.60 -10.66
CA ASP A 96 -5.97 9.82 -12.01
C ASP A 96 -4.54 10.34 -11.95
N LYS A 97 -4.25 11.27 -11.02
CA LYS A 97 -2.89 11.78 -10.82
C LYS A 97 -1.93 10.70 -10.32
N LEU A 98 -2.37 9.83 -9.41
CA LEU A 98 -1.56 8.69 -8.96
C LEU A 98 -1.25 7.74 -10.12
N LEU A 99 -2.23 7.46 -10.98
CA LEU A 99 -2.04 6.59 -12.15
C LEU A 99 -1.10 7.19 -13.19
N ALA A 100 -1.24 8.48 -13.51
CA ALA A 100 -0.37 9.18 -14.45
C ALA A 100 1.09 9.10 -14.00
N GLN A 101 1.35 9.45 -12.74
CA GLN A 101 2.69 9.40 -12.15
C GLN A 101 3.28 7.98 -12.10
N THR A 102 2.44 6.98 -11.86
CA THR A 102 2.87 5.57 -11.87
C THR A 102 3.24 5.11 -13.28
N SER A 103 2.43 5.50 -14.28
CA SER A 103 2.64 5.12 -15.68
C SER A 103 3.90 5.76 -16.26
N GLU A 104 4.18 7.01 -15.94
CA GLU A 104 5.41 7.72 -16.33
C GLU A 104 6.68 7.03 -15.80
N ARG A 105 6.61 6.44 -14.59
CA ARG A 105 7.77 5.80 -13.96
C ARG A 105 8.02 4.37 -14.47
N HIS A 106 6.99 3.68 -14.97
CA HIS A 106 7.01 2.25 -15.27
C HIS A 106 8.15 1.81 -16.21
N PRO A 107 8.39 2.44 -17.38
CA PRO A 107 9.41 1.96 -18.32
C PRO A 107 10.82 1.98 -17.72
N GLY A 108 11.17 3.03 -16.98
CA GLY A 108 12.47 3.12 -16.34
C GLY A 108 12.66 2.17 -15.15
N ILE A 109 11.61 1.47 -14.68
CA ILE A 109 11.76 0.38 -13.71
C ILE A 109 12.11 -0.91 -14.46
N GLU A 110 11.43 -1.18 -15.58
CA GLU A 110 11.69 -2.36 -16.41
C GLU A 110 13.13 -2.36 -16.96
N GLU A 111 13.58 -1.24 -17.52
CA GLU A 111 14.95 -1.07 -18.01
C GLU A 111 15.99 -1.32 -16.90
N GLN A 112 15.73 -0.80 -15.69
CA GLN A 112 16.61 -1.00 -14.55
C GLN A 112 16.65 -2.48 -14.10
N ILE A 113 15.49 -3.14 -14.03
CA ILE A 113 15.40 -4.56 -13.66
C ILE A 113 16.15 -5.43 -14.67
N TYR A 114 16.01 -5.15 -15.97
CA TYR A 114 16.72 -5.87 -17.02
C TYR A 114 18.24 -5.68 -16.92
N ALA A 115 18.70 -4.45 -16.72
CA ALA A 115 20.12 -4.15 -16.54
C ALA A 115 20.70 -4.87 -15.30
N ASP A 116 19.96 -4.90 -14.20
CA ASP A 116 20.35 -5.61 -12.98
C ASP A 116 20.40 -7.13 -13.17
N TRP A 117 19.50 -7.69 -14.00
CA TRP A 117 19.51 -9.10 -14.35
C TRP A 117 20.74 -9.47 -15.19
N GLU A 118 21.02 -8.73 -16.26
CA GLU A 118 22.22 -8.92 -17.09
C GLU A 118 23.51 -8.77 -16.28
N ALA A 119 23.54 -7.89 -15.27
CA ALA A 119 24.69 -7.74 -14.38
C ALA A 119 24.88 -8.93 -13.41
N SER A 120 23.83 -9.73 -13.19
CA SER A 120 23.84 -10.84 -12.21
C SER A 120 24.03 -12.23 -12.83
N ARG A 121 23.74 -12.41 -14.12
CA ARG A 121 23.63 -13.71 -14.81
C ARG A 121 24.93 -14.51 -15.00
N ASP A 122 26.07 -13.92 -14.65
CA ASP A 122 27.40 -14.53 -14.77
C ASP A 122 28.20 -14.34 -13.46
N SER A 123 27.51 -14.10 -12.34
CA SER A 123 28.15 -13.86 -11.04
C SER A 123 29.01 -15.04 -10.60
N PHE A 124 28.66 -16.26 -11.02
CA PHE A 124 29.39 -17.49 -10.71
C PHE A 124 30.08 -18.13 -11.93
N ALA A 125 30.17 -17.45 -13.08
CA ALA A 125 30.71 -18.03 -14.31
C ALA A 125 32.18 -18.51 -14.22
N SER A 126 32.97 -17.93 -13.30
CA SER A 126 34.36 -18.34 -13.05
C SER A 126 34.52 -19.43 -11.98
N SER A 127 33.42 -19.86 -11.36
CA SER A 127 33.43 -20.90 -10.32
C SER A 127 33.58 -22.30 -10.92
N PRO A 128 34.16 -23.26 -10.20
CA PRO A 128 34.32 -24.65 -10.67
C PRO A 128 33.00 -25.46 -10.64
N LEU A 129 31.86 -24.78 -10.64
CA LEU A 129 30.52 -25.37 -10.52
C LEU A 129 30.04 -25.92 -11.87
N SER A 130 29.02 -26.78 -11.81
CA SER A 130 28.30 -27.17 -13.02
C SER A 130 27.54 -25.95 -13.60
N PRO A 131 27.23 -25.92 -14.90
CA PRO A 131 26.44 -24.84 -15.48
C PRO A 131 25.05 -24.69 -14.84
N GLU A 132 24.44 -25.80 -14.39
CA GLU A 132 23.15 -25.81 -13.72
C GLU A 132 23.24 -25.15 -12.33
N ASP A 133 24.24 -25.53 -11.53
CA ASP A 133 24.46 -24.95 -10.20
C ASP A 133 24.83 -23.46 -10.29
N ALA A 134 25.67 -23.08 -11.26
CA ALA A 134 26.02 -21.68 -11.50
C ALA A 134 24.78 -20.85 -11.83
N GLY A 135 23.96 -21.31 -12.78
CA GLY A 135 22.72 -20.63 -13.17
C GLY A 135 21.73 -20.48 -12.02
N TYR A 136 21.56 -21.50 -11.18
CA TYR A 136 20.74 -21.40 -9.97
C TYR A 136 21.25 -20.31 -9.01
N LEU A 137 22.57 -20.21 -8.82
CA LEU A 137 23.14 -19.20 -7.93
C LEU A 137 23.04 -17.79 -8.51
N ASP A 138 23.15 -17.64 -9.84
CA ASP A 138 22.92 -16.36 -10.52
C ASP A 138 21.46 -15.90 -10.35
N ASP A 139 20.48 -16.81 -10.54
CA ASP A 139 19.07 -16.54 -10.25
C ASP A 139 18.85 -16.14 -8.78
N LEU A 140 19.49 -16.86 -7.84
CA LEU A 140 19.38 -16.56 -6.41
C LEU A 140 19.94 -15.16 -6.08
N VAL A 141 21.06 -14.76 -6.67
CA VAL A 141 21.64 -13.43 -6.50
C VAL A 141 20.67 -12.37 -7.00
N PHE A 142 20.09 -12.56 -8.19
CA PHE A 142 19.15 -11.62 -8.76
C PHE A 142 17.88 -11.49 -7.90
N ILE A 143 17.29 -12.61 -7.48
CA ILE A 143 16.12 -12.64 -6.60
C ILE A 143 16.43 -11.91 -5.29
N TYR A 144 17.57 -12.21 -4.65
CA TYR A 144 17.95 -11.57 -3.40
C TYR A 144 18.12 -10.05 -3.56
N ARG A 145 18.72 -9.60 -4.68
CA ARG A 145 18.84 -8.18 -5.02
C ARG A 145 17.47 -7.51 -5.10
N LEU A 146 16.51 -8.08 -5.84
CA LEU A 146 15.14 -7.56 -5.94
C LEU A 146 14.46 -7.50 -4.57
N CYS A 147 14.62 -8.53 -3.74
CA CYS A 147 14.08 -8.55 -2.38
C CYS A 147 14.67 -7.44 -1.50
N TYR A 148 15.98 -7.21 -1.57
CA TYR A 148 16.65 -6.13 -0.84
C TYR A 148 16.16 -4.75 -1.30
N ASP A 149 15.99 -4.59 -2.60
CA ASP A 149 15.44 -3.39 -3.24
C ASP A 149 14.03 -3.04 -2.73
N ILE A 150 13.16 -4.05 -2.60
CA ILE A 150 11.83 -3.92 -2.02
C ILE A 150 11.93 -3.55 -0.53
N TYR A 151 12.83 -4.21 0.21
CA TYR A 151 13.05 -3.93 1.63
C TYR A 151 13.46 -2.48 1.88
N VAL A 152 14.44 -1.95 1.14
CA VAL A 152 14.89 -0.56 1.30
C VAL A 152 13.77 0.43 0.98
N ARG A 153 13.00 0.21 -0.10
CA ARG A 153 11.85 1.06 -0.44
C ARG A 153 10.78 1.01 0.65
N LYS A 154 10.51 -0.18 1.21
CA LYS A 154 9.57 -0.34 2.33
C LYS A 154 10.00 0.46 3.56
N GLN A 155 11.28 0.40 3.94
CA GLN A 155 11.83 1.19 5.05
C GLN A 155 11.67 2.70 4.82
N ALA A 156 11.85 3.17 3.58
CA ALA A 156 11.62 4.58 3.26
C ALA A 156 10.13 4.98 3.43
N ILE A 157 9.21 4.12 2.99
CA ILE A 157 7.76 4.32 3.15
C ILE A 157 7.40 4.39 4.64
N GLU A 158 7.84 3.43 5.45
CA GLU A 158 7.57 3.39 6.90
C GLU A 158 8.05 4.68 7.59
N LYS A 159 9.26 5.16 7.28
CA LYS A 159 9.77 6.44 7.82
C LYS A 159 8.93 7.65 7.43
N ILE A 160 8.39 7.69 6.21
CA ILE A 160 7.48 8.77 5.78
C ILE A 160 6.18 8.73 6.59
N ILE A 161 5.63 7.54 6.83
CA ILE A 161 4.41 7.35 7.61
C ILE A 161 4.63 7.77 9.06
N ASP A 162 5.72 7.34 9.69
CA ASP A 162 6.05 7.71 11.07
C ASP A 162 6.24 9.22 11.23
N ARG A 163 6.87 9.88 10.24
CA ARG A 163 6.97 11.33 10.20
C ARG A 163 5.60 12.02 10.10
N ARG A 164 4.63 11.44 9.40
CA ARG A 164 3.26 11.98 9.34
C ARG A 164 2.55 11.83 10.69
N ARG A 165 2.64 10.65 11.30
CA ARG A 165 2.04 10.35 12.62
C ARG A 165 2.56 11.29 13.73
N THR A 166 3.87 11.55 13.73
CA THR A 166 4.50 12.47 14.69
C THR A 166 4.07 13.92 14.50
N LYS A 167 3.85 14.37 13.25
CA LYS A 167 3.30 15.70 12.97
C LYS A 167 1.82 15.85 13.33
N SER A 168 1.03 14.77 13.21
CA SER A 168 -0.40 14.77 13.55
C SER A 168 -0.69 14.54 15.03
N ALA A 169 0.32 14.20 15.84
CA ALA A 169 0.16 14.08 17.29
C ALA A 169 0.04 15.48 17.93
N PRO A 170 -1.03 15.79 18.67
CA PRO A 170 -1.13 17.08 19.36
C PRO A 170 -0.02 17.20 20.39
N ALA A 171 0.63 18.37 20.47
CA ALA A 171 1.70 18.69 21.39
C ALA A 171 1.31 18.66 22.88
N ASP A 172 0.07 18.27 23.23
CA ASP A 172 -0.53 18.44 24.55
C ASP A 172 -0.94 17.13 25.22
N LYS A 173 0.03 16.29 25.59
CA LYS A 173 -0.14 15.26 26.64
C LYS A 173 1.10 15.07 27.53
N LYS A 174 1.91 16.12 27.73
CA LYS A 174 3.02 16.13 28.70
C LYS A 174 2.86 17.08 29.89
N SER A 175 1.67 17.64 30.13
CA SER A 175 1.38 18.33 31.40
C SER A 175 0.03 17.90 32.00
N LYS A 176 0.09 16.95 32.94
CA LYS A 176 -0.85 16.74 34.08
C LYS A 176 -0.52 15.42 34.78
N LYS A 177 0.65 15.37 35.40
CA LYS A 177 0.91 14.51 36.56
C LYS A 177 1.87 15.27 37.46
N GLY A 178 1.31 16.02 38.40
CA GLY A 178 2.07 16.78 39.39
C GLY A 178 1.26 17.97 39.91
N GLY A 179 0.65 17.80 41.08
CA GLY A 179 0.17 18.91 41.90
C GLY A 179 -1.34 19.00 42.09
N LYS A 180 -1.87 18.23 43.05
CA LYS A 180 -2.91 18.69 43.98
C LYS A 180 -2.75 17.86 45.28
N THR A 181 -1.97 18.39 46.22
CA THR A 181 -2.43 19.11 47.42
C THR A 181 -2.79 18.17 48.56
N GLY A 182 -1.82 17.88 49.43
CA GLY A 182 -2.04 17.49 50.81
C GLY A 182 -2.07 18.74 51.70
N LYS A 183 -3.20 18.92 52.39
CA LYS A 183 -3.54 19.78 53.55
C LYS A 183 -5.07 19.60 53.63
N THR A 184 -5.64 18.87 54.57
CA THR A 184 -5.84 19.07 56.03
C THR A 184 -6.56 17.77 56.47
N GLU A 185 -6.41 17.19 57.65
CA GLU A 185 -6.38 17.68 59.04
C GLU A 185 -5.42 16.85 59.89
#